data_AF-A0A9E3G046-F1
#
_entry.id   AF-A0A9E3G046-F1
#
_cell.length_a   1.000
_cell.length_b   1.000
_cell.length_c   1.000
_cell.angle_alpha   90.00
_cell.angle_beta   90.00
_cell.angle_gamma   90.00
#
_symmetry.space_group_name_H-M   'P 1'
#
loop_
_entity.id
_entity.type
_entity.pdbx_description
1 polymer ?
#
loop_
_entity_poly.entity_id
_entity_poly.type
_entity_poly.pdbx_seq_one_letter_code
_entity_poly.pdbx_strand_id
1 'polypeptide(L)'
;MIRHSLRLLCAASLSLITAVALTPPASAQNKKFNAVAVTVGDLGNPFFVQIAHGAEAKAKQLNSKVKFTALSSNYDVNNQTNQIDNFISSNV
;
A
#
# COMPACT_ATOMS: atom_id res chain seq x y z
N MET A 1 -34.43 60.98 -14.95
CA MET A 1 -33.02 61.28 -14.60
C MET A 1 -32.63 60.46 -13.38
N ILE A 2 -32.39 59.17 -13.62
CA ILE A 2 -32.19 58.10 -12.64
C ILE A 2 -30.87 57.43 -13.06
N ARG A 3 -30.06 56.97 -12.09
CA ARG A 3 -28.90 56.05 -12.25
C ARG A 3 -27.50 56.66 -12.36
N HIS A 4 -26.99 57.38 -11.35
CA HIS A 4 -25.54 57.60 -11.23
C HIS A 4 -24.91 57.38 -9.85
N SER A 5 -25.68 57.13 -8.79
CA SER A 5 -25.10 57.11 -7.43
C SER A 5 -24.75 55.72 -6.86
N LEU A 6 -24.84 54.64 -7.64
CA LEU A 6 -24.71 53.27 -7.09
C LEU A 6 -23.50 52.47 -7.62
N ARG A 7 -22.54 53.11 -8.29
CA ARG A 7 -21.46 52.38 -8.98
C ARG A 7 -20.07 52.42 -8.33
N LEU A 8 -19.90 52.92 -7.09
CA LEU A 8 -18.54 53.23 -6.62
C LEU A 8 -18.09 52.69 -5.25
N LEU A 9 -18.88 51.90 -4.53
CA LEU A 9 -18.43 51.29 -3.26
C LEU A 9 -18.63 49.78 -3.23
N CYS A 10 -18.02 49.06 -4.18
CA CYS A 10 -17.73 47.63 -4.03
C CYS A 10 -16.37 47.27 -4.66
N ALA A 11 -15.48 48.25 -4.82
CA ALA A 11 -14.13 48.07 -5.35
C ALA A 11 -13.08 47.89 -4.23
N ALA A 12 -13.44 47.27 -3.10
CA ALA A 12 -12.55 47.12 -1.95
C ALA A 12 -12.60 45.74 -1.28
N SER A 13 -13.10 44.71 -1.97
CA SER A 13 -13.26 43.39 -1.34
C SER A 13 -13.18 42.25 -2.34
N LEU A 14 -12.06 42.10 -3.07
CA LEU A 14 -11.77 40.83 -3.76
C LEU A 14 -10.31 40.72 -4.20
N SER A 15 -9.36 40.74 -3.27
CA SER A 15 -7.97 40.36 -3.58
C SER A 15 -7.31 39.68 -2.39
N LEU A 16 -7.85 38.53 -1.97
CA LEU A 16 -7.12 37.63 -1.07
C LEU A 16 -7.47 36.14 -1.24
N ILE A 17 -7.87 35.73 -2.44
CA ILE A 17 -8.10 34.31 -2.72
C ILE A 17 -7.37 34.00 -4.01
N THR A 18 -6.13 33.47 -3.93
CA THR A 18 -5.45 32.68 -4.98
C THR A 18 -4.02 32.34 -4.56
N ALA A 19 -3.83 31.53 -3.52
CA ALA A 19 -2.53 30.91 -3.26
C ALA A 19 -2.63 29.58 -2.49
N VAL A 20 -3.64 28.75 -2.79
CA VAL A 20 -3.71 27.37 -2.28
C VAL A 20 -4.14 26.45 -3.42
N ALA A 21 -3.30 26.27 -4.43
CA ALA A 21 -3.58 25.31 -5.50
C ALA A 21 -2.31 24.80 -6.20
N LEU A 22 -1.24 24.50 -5.47
CA LEU A 22 -0.07 23.81 -6.05
C LEU A 22 0.60 22.85 -5.05
N THR A 23 -0.17 22.18 -4.19
CA THR A 23 0.32 20.91 -3.65
C THR A 23 0.05 19.85 -4.71
N PRO A 24 1.07 19.33 -5.43
CA PRO A 24 0.86 18.17 -6.29
C PRO A 24 0.22 17.06 -5.45
N PRO A 25 -0.78 16.33 -5.97
CA PRO A 25 -1.30 15.18 -5.25
C PRO A 25 -0.11 14.29 -4.92
N ALA A 26 0.11 14.03 -3.63
CA ALA A 26 1.08 13.06 -3.20
C ALA A 26 0.75 11.78 -3.98
N SER A 27 1.57 11.46 -4.99
CA SER A 27 1.37 10.27 -5.78
C SER A 27 1.61 9.13 -4.82
N ALA A 28 0.54 8.52 -4.33
CA ALA A 28 0.61 7.30 -3.57
C ALA A 28 1.38 6.32 -4.45
N GLN A 29 2.64 6.09 -4.10
CA GLN A 29 3.51 5.18 -4.82
C GLN A 29 2.94 3.80 -4.54
N ASN A 30 1.99 3.37 -5.37
CA ASN A 30 1.36 2.05 -5.28
C ASN A 30 2.49 1.02 -5.41
N LYS A 31 2.98 0.53 -4.26
CA LYS A 31 3.93 -0.59 -4.24
C LYS A 31 3.26 -1.72 -5.02
N LYS A 32 3.89 -2.11 -6.12
CA LYS A 32 3.38 -3.20 -6.95
C LYS A 32 3.40 -4.47 -6.11
N PHE A 33 2.25 -5.15 -6.06
CA PHE A 33 2.12 -6.45 -5.39
C PHE A 33 2.82 -7.53 -6.21
N ASN A 34 4.13 -7.67 -6.01
CA ASN A 34 5.01 -8.51 -6.84
C ASN A 34 5.51 -9.76 -6.11
N ALA A 35 5.48 -9.78 -4.78
CA ALA A 35 5.92 -10.92 -3.99
C ALA A 35 5.08 -11.07 -2.71
N VAL A 36 5.02 -12.31 -2.22
CA VAL A 36 4.47 -12.68 -0.92
C VAL A 36 5.33 -13.81 -0.35
N ALA A 37 5.64 -13.72 0.93
CA ALA A 37 6.28 -14.81 1.66
C ALA A 37 5.45 -15.19 2.89
N VAL A 38 5.46 -16.48 3.22
CA VAL A 38 4.75 -17.06 4.35
C VAL A 38 5.72 -17.90 5.16
N THR A 39 5.73 -17.72 6.48
CA THR A 39 6.40 -18.61 7.42
C THR A 39 5.35 -19.28 8.29
N VAL A 40 5.42 -20.61 8.42
CA VAL A 40 4.46 -21.46 9.15
C VAL A 40 5.22 -22.46 10.02
N GLY A 41 4.54 -23.11 10.97
CA GLY A 41 5.17 -24.05 11.90
C GLY A 41 5.93 -25.17 11.19
N ASP A 42 5.23 -25.95 10.35
CA ASP A 42 5.82 -27.04 9.59
C ASP A 42 5.06 -27.38 8.31
N LEU A 43 5.68 -27.19 7.14
CA LEU A 43 5.15 -27.60 5.84
C LEU A 43 5.11 -29.12 5.64
N GLY A 44 5.69 -29.92 6.54
CA GLY A 44 5.43 -31.36 6.63
C GLY A 44 4.01 -31.70 7.10
N ASN A 45 3.32 -30.76 7.75
CA ASN A 45 1.94 -30.93 8.20
C ASN A 45 0.93 -30.47 7.12
N PRO A 46 -0.02 -31.33 6.69
CA PRO A 46 -1.01 -30.98 5.68
C PRO A 46 -1.84 -29.73 5.98
N PHE A 47 -2.08 -29.40 7.25
CA PHE A 47 -2.77 -28.17 7.63
C PHE A 47 -2.03 -26.92 7.12
N PHE A 48 -0.72 -26.83 7.36
CA PHE A 48 0.07 -25.67 6.93
C PHE A 48 0.31 -25.66 5.42
N VAL A 49 0.34 -26.83 4.77
CA VAL A 49 0.35 -26.91 3.30
C VAL A 49 -0.90 -26.23 2.73
N GLN A 50 -2.08 -26.48 3.29
CA GLN A 50 -3.31 -25.82 2.83
C GLN A 50 -3.31 -24.32 3.08
N ILE A 51 -2.75 -23.86 4.21
CA ILE A 51 -2.56 -22.42 4.46
C ILE A 51 -1.67 -21.79 3.39
N ALA A 52 -0.52 -22.40 3.06
CA ALA A 52 0.39 -21.91 2.04
C ALA A 52 -0.28 -21.89 0.65
N HIS A 53 -0.98 -22.97 0.28
CA HIS A 53 -1.71 -23.05 -0.99
C HIS A 53 -2.82 -22.00 -1.10
N GLY A 54 -3.60 -21.78 -0.03
CA GLY A 54 -4.65 -20.76 -0.02
C GLY A 54 -4.08 -19.34 -0.21
N ALA A 55 -2.96 -19.05 0.47
CA ALA A 55 -2.25 -17.79 0.31
C ALA A 55 -1.70 -17.61 -1.11
N GLU A 56 -1.05 -18.64 -1.67
CA GLU A 56 -0.51 -18.61 -3.04
C GLU A 56 -1.61 -18.43 -4.08
N ALA A 57 -2.71 -19.18 -3.96
CA ALA A 57 -3.85 -19.09 -4.86
C ALA A 57 -4.43 -17.67 -4.85
N LYS A 58 -4.62 -17.08 -3.67
CA LYS A 58 -5.14 -15.71 -3.57
C LYS A 58 -4.15 -14.68 -4.12
N ALA A 59 -2.86 -14.84 -3.84
CA ALA A 59 -1.83 -13.95 -4.38
C ALA A 59 -1.81 -14.00 -5.92
N LYS A 60 -1.86 -15.20 -6.51
CA LYS A 60 -1.89 -15.38 -7.97
C LYS A 60 -3.16 -14.85 -8.64
N GLN A 61 -4.31 -14.86 -7.93
CA GLN A 61 -5.52 -14.19 -8.41
C GLN A 61 -5.33 -12.66 -8.54
N LEU A 62 -4.56 -12.05 -7.63
CA LEU A 62 -4.31 -10.60 -7.64
C LEU A 62 -3.21 -10.23 -8.65
N ASN A 63 -2.17 -11.06 -8.75
CA ASN A 63 -1.11 -10.93 -9.75
C ASN A 63 -0.59 -12.32 -10.12
N SER A 64 -0.87 -12.78 -11.35
CA SER A 64 -0.45 -14.10 -11.82
C SER A 64 1.07 -14.31 -11.88
N LYS A 65 1.85 -13.22 -11.86
CA LYS A 65 3.32 -13.22 -11.85
C LYS A 65 3.92 -12.99 -10.46
N VAL A 66 3.11 -12.97 -9.41
CA VAL A 66 3.59 -12.79 -8.04
C VAL A 66 4.58 -13.90 -7.68
N LYS A 67 5.72 -13.53 -7.11
CA LYS A 67 6.66 -14.50 -6.51
C LYS A 67 6.09 -14.94 -5.16
N PHE A 68 5.93 -16.25 -4.98
CA PHE A 68 5.46 -16.81 -3.72
C PHE A 68 6.56 -17.67 -3.08
N THR A 69 6.76 -17.52 -1.78
CA THR A 69 7.67 -18.34 -0.98
C THR A 69 6.97 -18.80 0.29
N ALA A 70 7.09 -20.07 0.65
CA ALA A 70 6.67 -20.59 1.95
C ALA A 70 7.83 -21.32 2.62
N LEU A 71 8.05 -21.07 3.91
CA LEU A 71 9.09 -21.73 4.71
C LEU A 71 8.51 -22.31 6.00
N SER A 72 9.07 -23.42 6.47
CA SER A 72 8.86 -23.92 7.83
C SER A 72 9.75 -23.14 8.79
N SER A 73 9.19 -22.60 9.88
CA SER A 73 9.98 -22.13 11.02
C SER A 73 10.49 -23.29 11.88
N ASN A 74 9.91 -24.48 11.71
CA ASN A 74 10.15 -25.66 12.54
C ASN A 74 9.81 -25.40 14.01
N TYR A 75 8.80 -24.55 14.24
CA TYR A 75 8.36 -24.09 15.57
C TYR A 75 9.47 -23.41 16.39
N ASP A 76 10.53 -22.94 15.73
CA ASP A 76 11.61 -22.20 16.35
C ASP A 76 11.45 -20.69 16.08
N VAL A 77 11.44 -19.89 17.15
CA VAL A 77 11.23 -18.44 17.06
C VAL A 77 12.41 -17.70 16.43
N ASN A 78 13.63 -18.21 16.59
CA ASN A 78 14.82 -17.60 15.98
C ASN A 78 14.81 -17.83 14.47
N ASN A 79 14.44 -19.05 14.02
CA ASN A 79 14.23 -19.36 12.62
C ASN A 79 13.13 -18.48 12.02
N GLN A 80 11.99 -18.34 12.69
CA GLN A 80 10.90 -17.49 12.20
C GLN A 80 11.33 -16.02 12.09
N THR A 81 12.02 -15.49 13.10
CA THR A 81 12.51 -14.10 13.10
C THR A 81 13.52 -13.87 11.97
N ASN A 82 14.51 -14.76 11.83
CA ASN A 82 15.49 -14.69 10.74
C ASN A 82 14.83 -14.77 9.36
N GLN A 83 13.79 -15.61 9.19
CA GLN A 83 13.04 -15.70 7.94
C GLN A 83 12.32 -14.38 7.63
N ILE A 84 11.68 -13.75 8.62
CA ILE A 84 11.02 -12.45 8.46
C ILE A 84 12.04 -11.36 8.07
N ASP A 85 13.19 -11.29 8.74
CA ASP A 85 14.26 -10.34 8.41
C ASP A 85 14.79 -10.54 6.99
N ASN A 86 14.94 -11.80 6.56
CA ASN A 86 15.35 -12.14 5.20
C ASN A 86 14.27 -11.75 4.17
N PHE A 87 12.99 -11.90 4.48
CA PHE A 87 11.89 -11.48 3.59
C PHE A 87 11.90 -9.96 3.40
N ILE A 88 12.04 -9.19 4.49
CA ILE A 88 12.13 -7.72 4.46
C ILE A 88 13.35 -7.29 3.64
N SER A 89 14.51 -7.88 3.92
CA SER A 89 15.77 -7.56 3.23
C SER A 89 15.70 -7.88 1.73
N SER A 90 14.95 -8.93 1.36
CA SER A 90 14.75 -9.34 -0.03
C SER A 90 13.65 -8.55 -0.76
N ASN A 91 13.05 -7.55 -0.12
CA ASN A 91 11.92 -6.77 -0.66
C ASN A 91 10.78 -7.66 -1.16
N VAL A 92 10.42 -8.68 -0.37
CA VAL A 92 9.12 -9.35 -0.51
C VAL A 92 8.01 -8.32 -0.34
#